data_AF-A0A8K0C5R2-F1
#
_entry.id   AF-A0A8K0C5R2-F1
#
_cell.length_a   1.000
_cell.length_b   1.000
_cell.length_c   1.000
_cell.angle_alpha   90.00
_cell.angle_beta   90.00
_cell.angle_gamma   90.00
#
_symmetry.space_group_name_H-M   'P 1'
#
loop_
_entity.id
_entity.type
_entity.pdbx_description
1 polymer ?
#
loop_
_entity_poly.entity_id
_entity_poly.type
_entity_poly.pdbx_seq_one_letter_code
_entity_poly.pdbx_strand_id
1 'polypeptide(L)'
;MTFYYINSAPQWKSFNGGNWKNLEITIRKEALERNVRLSVYTGTHETLRLNNRVITLGSSGKMPVPLYFWKVVTEKKTGEGIAFVGVNDPFNLYQLLCPDICNQITWLGNFGELRKRQNSGIVYCCSIESLKRIPNIVLPEFQQYTGGILD
;
A
#
# COMPACT_ATOMS: atom_id res chain seq x y z
N MET A 1 -14.50 11.61 0.21
CA MET A 1 -15.44 10.50 0.47
C MET A 1 -15.40 9.59 -0.74
N THR A 2 -14.96 8.33 -0.61
CA THR A 2 -14.95 7.35 -1.71
C THR A 2 -15.59 6.05 -1.24
N PHE A 3 -16.83 6.11 -0.76
CA PHE A 3 -17.62 4.95 -0.32
C PHE A 3 -18.43 4.35 -1.47
N TYR A 4 -17.74 3.95 -2.55
CA TYR A 4 -18.31 3.07 -3.56
C TYR A 4 -17.63 1.70 -3.46
N TYR A 5 -18.40 0.61 -3.57
CA TYR A 5 -17.88 -0.76 -3.52
C TYR A 5 -16.79 -1.02 -4.58
N ILE A 6 -16.81 -0.29 -5.70
CA ILE A 6 -15.76 -0.36 -6.72
C ILE A 6 -14.38 0.07 -6.21
N ASN A 7 -14.33 0.90 -5.16
CA ASN A 7 -13.11 1.39 -4.52
C ASN A 7 -12.81 0.67 -3.19
N SER A 8 -13.53 -0.41 -2.89
CA SER A 8 -13.43 -1.13 -1.62
C SER A 8 -13.06 -2.59 -1.89
N ALA A 9 -11.96 -3.05 -1.28
CA ALA A 9 -11.65 -4.46 -1.20
C ALA A 9 -11.68 -4.93 0.26
N PRO A 10 -12.01 -6.19 0.53
CA PRO A 10 -12.03 -6.74 1.89
C PRO A 10 -10.69 -6.55 2.62
N GLN A 11 -10.75 -6.01 3.83
CA GLN A 11 -9.57 -5.77 4.66
C GLN A 11 -9.80 -6.26 6.10
N TRP A 12 -8.75 -6.79 6.73
CA TRP A 12 -8.76 -7.03 8.16
C TRP A 12 -8.92 -5.72 8.92
N LYS A 13 -9.78 -5.72 9.94
CA LYS A 13 -10.05 -4.54 10.76
C LYS A 13 -8.76 -3.98 11.40
N SER A 14 -7.86 -4.86 11.83
CA SER A 14 -6.56 -4.50 12.40
C SER A 14 -5.61 -3.85 11.39
N PHE A 15 -5.62 -4.30 10.14
CA PHE A 15 -4.83 -3.71 9.04
C PHE A 15 -5.40 -2.35 8.63
N ASN A 16 -6.69 -2.28 8.28
CA ASN A 16 -7.34 -1.05 7.83
C ASN A 16 -7.31 0.03 8.93
N GLY A 17 -7.67 -0.33 10.16
CA GLY A 17 -7.67 0.59 11.30
C GLY A 17 -6.29 0.88 11.89
N GLY A 18 -5.27 0.13 11.48
CA GLY A 18 -3.90 0.22 11.98
C GLY A 18 -2.98 0.95 11.01
N ASN A 19 -1.94 0.26 10.55
CA ASN A 19 -0.87 0.88 9.78
C ASN A 19 -1.30 1.34 8.40
N TRP A 20 -2.34 0.76 7.79
CA TRP A 20 -2.87 1.26 6.52
C TRP A 20 -3.46 2.67 6.70
N LYS A 21 -4.32 2.88 7.70
CA LYS A 21 -4.83 4.21 8.05
C LYS A 21 -3.71 5.19 8.41
N ASN A 22 -2.72 4.74 9.20
CA ASN A 22 -1.59 5.60 9.58
C ASN A 22 -0.77 6.03 8.37
N LEU A 23 -0.50 5.12 7.42
CA LEU A 23 0.15 5.45 6.15
C LEU A 23 -0.62 6.56 5.40
N GLU A 24 -1.95 6.43 5.30
CA GLU A 24 -2.76 7.44 4.60
C GLU A 24 -2.76 8.80 5.30
N ILE A 25 -2.70 8.82 6.64
CA ILE A 25 -2.54 10.05 7.41
C ILE A 25 -1.17 10.66 7.16
N THR A 26 -0.10 9.87 7.20
CA THR A 26 1.28 10.34 6.95
C THR A 26 1.43 10.92 5.55
N ILE A 27 0.93 10.25 4.50
CA ILE A 27 0.95 10.77 3.12
C ILE A 27 0.21 12.11 3.01
N ARG A 28 -0.96 12.23 3.65
CA ARG A 28 -1.73 13.49 3.63
C ARG A 28 -1.01 14.62 4.36
N LYS A 29 -0.39 14.29 5.50
CA LYS A 29 0.38 15.24 6.30
C LYS A 29 1.56 15.78 5.48
N GLU A 30 2.32 14.89 4.85
CA GLU A 30 3.45 15.25 4.00
C GLU A 30 3.05 16.20 2.85
N ALA A 31 1.95 15.89 2.15
CA ALA A 31 1.44 16.73 1.09
C ALA A 31 1.08 18.15 1.58
N LEU A 32 0.51 18.26 2.78
CA LEU A 32 0.14 19.53 3.39
C LEU A 32 1.35 20.33 3.87
N GLU A 33 2.31 19.68 4.54
CA GLU A 33 3.50 20.32 5.11
C GLU A 33 4.43 20.87 4.02
N ARG A 34 4.61 20.11 2.93
CA ARG A 34 5.38 20.57 1.76
C ARG A 34 4.59 21.45 0.79
N ASN A 35 3.28 21.55 0.97
CA ASN A 35 2.36 22.22 0.04
C ASN A 35 2.51 21.72 -1.42
N VAL A 36 2.52 20.39 -1.60
CA VAL A 36 2.71 19.71 -2.89
C VAL A 36 1.44 19.00 -3.35
N ARG A 37 1.36 18.75 -4.66
CA ARG A 37 0.29 17.94 -5.25
C ARG A 37 0.78 16.52 -5.50
N LEU A 38 0.17 15.56 -4.81
CA LEU A 38 0.45 14.14 -4.99
C LEU A 38 -0.65 13.47 -5.83
N SER A 39 -0.24 12.61 -6.76
CA SER A 39 -1.10 11.67 -7.46
C SER A 39 -0.96 10.30 -6.78
N VAL A 40 -2.09 9.72 -6.36
CA VAL A 40 -2.13 8.48 -5.59
C VAL A 40 -2.95 7.44 -6.33
N TYR A 41 -2.33 6.30 -6.61
CA TYR A 41 -2.97 5.12 -7.20
C TYR A 41 -2.94 3.98 -6.20
N THR A 42 -3.97 3.15 -6.17
CA THR A 42 -4.06 2.04 -5.22
C THR A 42 -4.63 0.81 -5.91
N GLY A 43 -4.23 -0.36 -5.44
CA GLY A 43 -4.81 -1.61 -5.87
C GLY A 43 -4.46 -2.74 -4.92
N THR A 44 -4.72 -3.95 -5.38
CA THR A 44 -4.58 -5.18 -4.60
C THR A 44 -3.74 -6.20 -5.34
N HIS A 45 -3.14 -7.13 -4.62
CA HIS A 45 -2.39 -8.22 -5.22
C HIS A 45 -2.54 -9.52 -4.40
N GLU A 46 -2.58 -10.64 -5.12
CA GLU A 46 -2.86 -11.99 -4.59
C GLU A 46 -4.16 -12.11 -3.80
N THR A 47 -4.45 -13.33 -3.35
CA THR A 47 -5.60 -13.65 -2.52
C THR A 47 -5.14 -14.28 -1.22
N LEU A 48 -5.64 -13.76 -0.10
CA LEU A 48 -5.37 -14.26 1.23
C LEU A 48 -5.81 -15.72 1.36
N ARG A 49 -4.90 -16.54 1.89
CA ARG A 49 -5.16 -17.94 2.23
C ARG A 49 -4.82 -18.16 3.70
N LEU A 50 -5.75 -18.74 4.45
CA LEU A 50 -5.49 -19.22 5.81
C LEU A 50 -5.65 -20.75 5.81
N ASN A 51 -4.67 -21.48 6.35
CA ASN A 51 -4.68 -22.95 6.36
C ASN A 51 -4.96 -23.56 4.97
N ASN A 52 -4.30 -23.02 3.94
CA ASN A 52 -4.47 -23.38 2.52
C ASN A 52 -5.87 -23.17 1.93
N ARG A 53 -6.76 -22.45 2.62
CA ARG A 53 -8.10 -22.10 2.13
C ARG A 53 -8.17 -20.63 1.75
N VAL A 54 -8.68 -20.37 0.54
CA VAL A 54 -8.96 -19.00 0.07
C VAL A 54 -10.01 -18.37 0.97
N ILE A 55 -9.73 -17.16 1.46
CA ILE A 55 -10.68 -16.41 2.26
C ILE A 55 -11.53 -15.55 1.33
N THR A 56 -12.85 -15.69 1.45
CA THR A 56 -13.84 -14.94 0.66
C THR A 56 -14.88 -14.32 1.58
N LEU A 57 -15.38 -13.14 1.22
CA LEU A 57 -16.52 -12.51 1.89
C LEU A 57 -17.81 -12.57 1.03
N GLY A 58 -18.93 -12.33 1.68
CA GLY A 58 -20.27 -12.28 1.07
C GLY A 58 -21.02 -13.61 1.14
N SER A 59 -22.36 -13.53 1.09
CA SER A 59 -23.26 -14.69 1.16
C SER A 59 -23.05 -15.71 0.04
N SER A 60 -22.49 -15.28 -1.08
CA SER A 60 -22.14 -16.14 -2.22
C SER A 60 -20.71 -16.68 -2.19
N GLY A 61 -19.86 -16.21 -1.26
CA GLY A 61 -18.44 -16.60 -1.18
C GLY A 61 -17.60 -16.19 -2.41
N LYS A 62 -18.05 -15.20 -3.19
CA LYS A 62 -17.42 -14.83 -4.47
C LYS A 62 -16.43 -13.66 -4.38
N MET A 63 -16.28 -13.03 -3.21
CA MET A 63 -15.41 -11.86 -3.06
C MET A 63 -14.09 -12.27 -2.38
N PRO A 64 -13.02 -12.59 -3.14
CA PRO A 64 -11.73 -12.95 -2.55
C PRO A 64 -11.17 -11.79 -1.72
N VAL A 65 -10.63 -12.12 -0.55
CA VAL A 65 -9.91 -11.16 0.30
C VAL A 65 -8.49 -11.02 -0.24
N PRO A 66 -8.01 -9.83 -0.61
CA PRO A 66 -6.63 -9.67 -1.07
C PRO A 66 -5.61 -9.92 0.03
N LEU A 67 -4.44 -10.47 -0.33
CA LEU A 67 -3.33 -10.61 0.60
C LEU A 67 -2.53 -9.31 0.71
N TYR A 68 -2.28 -8.64 -0.41
CA TYR A 68 -1.54 -7.39 -0.45
C TYR A 68 -2.40 -6.25 -0.96
N PHE A 69 -2.18 -5.08 -0.37
CA PHE A 69 -2.64 -3.79 -0.88
C PHE A 69 -1.41 -3.00 -1.29
N TRP A 70 -1.48 -2.29 -2.40
CA TRP A 70 -0.39 -1.40 -2.81
C TRP A 70 -0.92 0.00 -3.06
N LYS A 71 -0.07 0.99 -2.83
CA LYS A 71 -0.32 2.41 -3.09
C LYS A 71 0.91 3.03 -3.74
N VAL A 72 0.75 3.60 -4.92
CA VAL A 72 1.79 4.38 -5.60
C VAL A 72 1.49 5.86 -5.41
N VAL A 73 2.48 6.60 -4.91
CA VAL A 73 2.41 8.04 -4.66
C VAL A 73 3.45 8.70 -5.55
N THR A 74 3.04 9.72 -6.31
CA THR A 74 3.92 10.48 -7.21
C THR A 74 3.71 11.97 -6.99
N GLU A 75 4.78 12.77 -6.98
CA GLU A 75 4.70 14.22 -6.88
C GLU A 75 4.65 14.84 -8.28
N LYS A 76 3.66 15.71 -8.55
CA LYS A 76 3.48 16.30 -9.90
C LYS A 76 4.61 17.21 -10.35
N LYS A 77 5.32 17.84 -9.40
CA LYS A 77 6.30 18.88 -9.67
C LYS A 77 7.69 18.30 -9.97
N THR A 78 8.15 17.36 -9.15
CA THR A 78 9.46 16.72 -9.31
C THR A 78 9.41 15.47 -10.19
N GLY A 79 8.23 14.84 -10.28
CA GLY A 79 8.05 13.58 -10.97
C GLY A 79 8.60 12.36 -10.22
N GLU A 80 9.02 12.56 -8.97
CA GLU A 80 9.46 11.49 -8.07
C GLU A 80 8.27 10.69 -7.56
N GLY A 81 8.54 9.45 -7.13
CA GLY A 81 7.48 8.60 -6.60
C GLY A 81 7.98 7.49 -5.69
N ILE A 82 7.03 6.93 -4.96
CA ILE A 82 7.26 5.83 -4.03
C ILE A 82 6.05 4.90 -4.03
N ALA A 83 6.29 3.60 -3.90
CA ALA A 83 5.25 2.62 -3.69
C ALA A 83 5.25 2.16 -2.22
N PHE A 84 4.06 1.93 -1.68
CA PHE A 84 3.84 1.29 -0.40
C PHE A 84 3.09 -0.01 -0.62
N VAL A 85 3.49 -1.06 0.09
CA VAL A 85 2.77 -2.33 0.11
C VAL A 85 2.36 -2.64 1.53
N GLY A 86 1.06 -2.86 1.72
CA GLY A 86 0.44 -3.29 2.95
C GLY A 86 0.09 -4.77 2.91
N VAL A 87 0.40 -5.51 3.98
CA VAL A 87 0.07 -6.92 4.13
C VAL A 87 -1.23 -7.06 4.92
N ASN A 88 -2.26 -7.58 4.26
CA ASN A 88 -3.57 -7.84 4.81
C ASN A 88 -3.66 -9.25 5.40
N ASP A 89 -2.68 -9.61 6.24
CA ASP A 89 -2.67 -10.82 7.05
C ASP A 89 -1.99 -10.51 8.38
N PRO A 90 -2.74 -10.36 9.49
CA PRO A 90 -2.16 -10.06 10.79
C PRO A 90 -1.66 -11.31 11.52
N PHE A 91 -1.81 -12.52 10.97
CA PHE A 91 -1.56 -13.77 11.68
C PHE A 91 -0.35 -14.54 11.16
N ASN A 92 -0.05 -14.45 9.87
CA ASN A 92 1.02 -15.23 9.25
C ASN A 92 2.25 -14.40 8.87
N LEU A 93 3.36 -15.11 8.65
CA LEU A 93 4.51 -14.56 7.96
C LEU A 93 4.12 -14.17 6.54
N TYR A 94 4.80 -13.16 6.01
CA TYR A 94 4.57 -12.61 4.69
C TYR A 94 5.85 -12.60 3.88
N GLN A 95 5.69 -12.57 2.56
CA GLN A 95 6.80 -12.39 1.63
C GLN A 95 6.85 -10.92 1.19
N LEU A 96 8.06 -10.35 1.17
CA LEU A 96 8.27 -9.07 0.52
C LEU A 96 8.16 -9.24 -0.98
N LEU A 97 7.26 -8.48 -1.61
CA LEU A 97 7.12 -8.45 -3.06
C LEU A 97 8.27 -7.68 -3.74
N CYS A 98 8.94 -6.82 -2.99
CA CYS A 98 10.04 -5.98 -3.43
C CYS A 98 10.92 -5.56 -2.25
N PRO A 99 12.18 -5.11 -2.48
CA PRO A 99 13.06 -4.66 -1.42
C PRO A 99 12.43 -3.51 -0.61
N ASP A 100 12.49 -3.63 0.72
CA ASP A 100 11.96 -2.60 1.64
C ASP A 100 12.94 -1.42 1.72
N ILE A 101 12.58 -0.31 1.08
CA ILE A 101 13.38 0.92 1.03
C ILE A 101 12.87 2.02 1.96
N CYS A 102 11.99 1.72 2.94
CA CYS A 102 11.42 2.77 3.79
C CYS A 102 12.46 3.54 4.62
N ASN A 103 13.67 2.99 4.81
CA ASN A 103 14.77 3.69 5.48
C ASN A 103 15.31 4.87 4.68
N GLN A 104 14.97 4.97 3.39
CA GLN A 104 15.31 6.09 2.52
C GLN A 104 14.23 7.18 2.53
N ILE A 105 13.13 6.99 3.29
CA ILE A 105 11.96 7.87 3.28
C ILE A 105 11.84 8.56 4.65
N THR A 106 12.51 9.68 4.79
CA THR A 106 12.67 10.51 5.98
C THR A 106 11.34 11.05 6.52
N TRP A 107 10.42 11.48 5.64
CA TRP A 107 9.12 12.01 6.04
C TRP A 107 8.17 10.98 6.67
N LEU A 108 8.50 9.68 6.61
CA LEU A 108 7.76 8.68 7.39
C LEU A 108 7.89 8.89 8.89
N GLY A 109 8.99 9.52 9.35
CA GLY A 109 9.25 9.83 10.75
C GLY A 109 8.93 8.66 11.68
N ASN A 110 8.16 8.93 12.74
CA ASN A 110 7.78 7.90 13.72
C ASN A 110 7.00 6.72 13.11
N PHE A 111 6.26 6.92 12.01
CA PHE A 111 5.54 5.82 11.36
C PHE A 111 6.50 4.79 10.76
N GLY A 112 7.73 5.19 10.39
CA GLY A 112 8.77 4.30 9.87
C GLY A 112 9.07 3.10 10.78
N GLU A 113 8.97 3.27 12.10
CA GLU A 113 9.14 2.20 13.08
C GLU A 113 7.86 1.39 13.30
N LEU A 114 6.72 2.07 13.36
CA LEU A 114 5.43 1.46 13.71
C LEU A 114 4.88 0.56 12.60
N ARG A 115 5.28 0.80 11.34
CA ARG A 115 4.81 0.09 10.14
C ARG A 115 5.06 -1.42 10.17
N LYS A 116 6.02 -1.90 10.98
CA LYS A 116 6.36 -3.32 11.11
C LYS A 116 5.60 -4.04 12.22
N ARG A 117 4.63 -3.38 12.88
CA ARG A 117 3.78 -4.03 13.89
C ARG A 117 2.74 -4.93 13.22
N GLN A 118 2.99 -6.23 13.25
CA GLN A 118 2.13 -7.28 12.67
C GLN A 118 0.66 -7.15 13.09
N ASN A 119 0.39 -6.90 14.38
CA ASN A 119 -0.97 -6.78 14.93
C ASN A 119 -1.73 -5.55 14.41
N SER A 120 -1.05 -4.60 13.77
CA SER A 120 -1.62 -3.43 13.10
C SER A 120 -1.53 -3.52 11.58
N GLY A 121 -1.14 -4.69 11.05
CA GLY A 121 -0.84 -4.92 9.65
C GLY A 121 0.52 -4.35 9.24
N ILE A 122 1.26 -5.06 8.40
CA ILE A 122 2.59 -4.60 7.98
C ILE A 122 2.49 -3.64 6.81
N VAL A 123 3.34 -2.61 6.79
CA VAL A 123 3.57 -1.75 5.63
C VAL A 123 5.08 -1.63 5.35
N TYR A 124 5.45 -1.76 4.08
CA TYR A 124 6.82 -1.53 3.59
C TYR A 124 6.82 -0.71 2.30
N CYS A 125 7.99 -0.24 1.90
CA CYS A 125 8.16 0.71 0.79
C CYS A 125 8.95 0.07 -0.32
N CYS A 126 8.61 0.37 -1.57
CA CYS A 126 9.29 -0.11 -2.75
C CYS A 126 9.48 1.01 -3.75
N SER A 127 10.51 0.91 -4.59
CA SER A 127 10.56 1.75 -5.79
C SER A 127 9.41 1.39 -6.72
N ILE A 128 8.92 2.35 -7.51
CA ILE A 128 7.85 2.10 -8.48
C ILE A 128 8.30 1.07 -9.53
N GLU A 129 9.57 1.07 -9.92
CA GLU A 129 10.16 0.11 -10.85
C GLU A 129 10.19 -1.31 -10.28
N SER A 130 10.49 -1.45 -8.99
CA SER A 130 10.45 -2.74 -8.32
C SER A 130 9.02 -3.27 -8.26
N LEU A 131 8.05 -2.39 -7.97
CA LEU A 131 6.63 -2.75 -7.97
C LEU A 131 6.14 -3.17 -9.37
N LYS A 132 6.55 -2.45 -10.42
CA LYS A 132 6.21 -2.75 -11.83
C LYS A 132 6.66 -4.13 -12.30
N ARG A 133 7.72 -4.69 -11.70
CA ARG A 133 8.28 -6.00 -12.08
C ARG A 133 7.51 -7.17 -11.46
N ILE A 134 6.61 -6.92 -10.52
CA ILE A 134 5.83 -7.97 -9.88
C ILE A 134 4.77 -8.48 -10.87
N PRO A 135 4.74 -9.78 -11.19
CA PRO A 135 3.75 -10.35 -12.10
C PRO A 135 2.32 -10.03 -11.65
N ASN A 136 1.41 -9.77 -12.59
CA ASN A 136 -0.01 -9.50 -12.32
C ASN A 136 -0.30 -8.25 -11.47
N ILE A 137 0.68 -7.38 -11.23
CA ILE A 137 0.42 -6.00 -10.80
C ILE A 137 0.32 -5.13 -12.06
N VAL A 138 -0.88 -4.65 -12.36
CA VAL A 138 -1.12 -3.71 -13.45
C VAL A 138 -1.16 -2.31 -12.87
N LEU A 139 -0.11 -1.54 -13.13
CA LEU A 139 -0.05 -0.14 -12.76
C LEU A 139 -0.60 0.73 -13.90
N PRO A 140 -1.32 1.82 -13.57
CA PRO A 140 -1.73 2.78 -14.57
C PRO A 140 -0.52 3.50 -15.15
N GLU A 141 -0.70 4.12 -16.32
CA GLU A 141 0.30 5.01 -16.88
C GLU A 141 0.46 6.24 -15.98
N PHE A 142 1.64 6.39 -15.39
CA PHE A 142 1.93 7.50 -14.48
C PHE A 142 2.32 8.73 -15.30
N GLN A 143 1.33 9.53 -15.69
CA GLN A 143 1.54 10.73 -16.52
C GLN A 143 2.61 11.71 -16.00
N GLN A 144 2.90 11.68 -14.70
CA GLN A 144 3.84 12.60 -14.05
C GLN A 144 5.11 11.93 -13.52
N TYR A 145 5.22 10.60 -13.56
CA TYR A 145 6.39 9.92 -12.98
C TYR A 145 7.56 9.91 -13.95
N THR A 146 8.67 10.51 -13.56
CA THR A 146 9.90 10.61 -14.37
C THR A 146 11.06 9.81 -13.79
N GLY A 147 10.87 9.13 -12.66
CA GLY A 147 11.90 8.39 -11.93
C GLY A 147 12.24 9.04 -10.59
N GLY A 148 13.10 8.38 -9.81
CA GLY A 148 13.51 8.85 -8.49
C GLY A 148 12.57 8.40 -7.36
N ILE A 149 13.02 8.65 -6.13
CA ILE A 149 12.34 8.27 -4.89
C ILE A 149 11.75 9.52 -4.26
N LEU A 150 10.46 9.45 -3.91
CA LEU A 150 9.80 10.55 -3.19
C LEU A 150 10.17 10.51 -1.70
N ASP A 151 11.18 11.32 -1.35
CA ASP A 151 11.65 11.63 0.00
C ASP A 151 11.45 13.11 0.34
#